data_AF-A0A7S3DUR4-F1
#
_entry.id   AF-A0A7S3DUR4-F1
#
_cell.length_a   1.000
_cell.length_b   1.000
_cell.length_c   1.000
_cell.angle_alpha   90.00
_cell.angle_beta   90.00
_cell.angle_gamma   90.00
#
_symmetry.space_group_name_H-M   'P 1'
#
loop_
_entity.id
_entity.type
_entity.pdbx_description
1 polymer ?
#
loop_
_entity_poly.entity_id
_entity_poly.type
_entity_poly.pdbx_seq_one_letter_code
_entity_poly.pdbx_strand_id
1 'polypeptide(L)'
;AWGVVVPPTDDDRRGLRKSSPHSHPARPRPPRVCYYHVASSRYVDDMTGKTATLHVVRVPDGTCSNYLCDSQVGDEIALTGPHGTDMLLREYDPTLDLIWIATGTAGVAPFRSYWQRLFVQETPAGQAYKGEAWLFMPSFSEDLLVYGDELSEVESKFPD
;
A
#
# COMPACT_ATOMS: atom_id res chain seq x y z
N ALA A 1 2.40 -5.69 -5.81
CA ALA A 1 3.80 -5.54 -5.35
C ALA A 1 3.82 -4.91 -3.95
N TRP A 2 4.80 -5.27 -3.12
CA TRP A 2 5.04 -4.64 -1.82
C TRP A 2 5.95 -3.42 -2.00
N GLY A 3 5.54 -2.27 -1.46
CA GLY A 3 6.38 -1.10 -1.24
C GLY A 3 6.94 -1.19 0.16
N VAL A 4 8.25 -1.04 0.31
CA VAL A 4 8.90 -1.28 1.60
C VAL A 4 9.43 0.02 2.14
N VAL A 5 9.03 0.32 3.38
CA VAL A 5 9.46 1.51 4.11
C VAL A 5 10.46 1.08 5.16
N VAL A 6 11.59 1.76 5.18
CA VAL A 6 12.60 1.63 6.22
C VAL A 6 12.41 2.83 7.15
N PRO A 7 11.80 2.66 8.33
CA PRO A 7 11.75 3.75 9.31
C PRO A 7 13.17 4.11 9.76
N PRO A 8 13.40 5.35 10.24
CA PRO A 8 14.64 5.69 10.93
C PRO A 8 14.87 4.74 12.12
N THR A 9 16.14 4.46 12.43
CA THR A 9 16.50 3.55 13.52
C THR A 9 16.02 4.09 14.87
N ASP A 10 15.73 3.19 15.80
CA ASP A 10 15.35 3.49 17.19
C ASP A 10 16.35 4.44 17.91
N ASP A 11 17.59 4.50 17.44
CA ASP A 11 18.65 5.39 17.92
C ASP A 11 18.44 6.86 17.53
N ASP A 12 17.82 7.15 16.38
CA ASP A 12 17.60 8.53 15.93
C ASP A 12 16.48 9.24 16.72
N ARG A 13 15.56 8.46 17.33
CA ARG A 13 14.45 9.00 18.15
C ARG A 13 14.76 9.06 19.63
N ARG A 14 15.70 8.24 20.13
CA ARG A 14 16.13 8.24 21.53
C ARG A 14 17.44 8.99 21.69
N GLY A 15 17.37 10.33 21.67
CA GLY A 15 18.42 11.14 22.25
C GLY A 15 18.78 10.60 23.64
N LEU A 16 20.05 10.20 23.81
CA LEU A 16 20.71 9.92 25.09
C LEU A 16 20.15 8.75 25.93
N ARG A 17 20.46 7.50 25.54
CA ARG A 17 20.82 6.50 26.57
C ARG A 17 22.34 6.45 26.69
N LYS A 18 22.89 7.11 27.72
CA LYS A 18 24.29 6.95 28.13
C LYS A 18 24.53 5.46 28.42
N SER A 19 25.36 4.82 27.59
CA SER A 19 25.88 3.48 27.88
C SER A 19 26.79 3.52 29.11
N SER A 20 26.80 2.43 29.89
CA SER A 20 27.68 2.30 31.04
C SER A 20 29.15 2.24 30.60
N PRO A 21 30.13 2.61 31.45
CA PRO A 21 31.51 2.84 31.02
C PRO A 21 32.27 1.60 30.53
N HIS A 22 31.66 0.41 30.57
CA HIS A 22 32.30 -0.88 30.31
C HIS A 22 31.61 -1.71 29.21
N SER A 23 30.67 -1.16 28.44
CA SER A 23 30.10 -1.87 27.30
C SER A 23 30.85 -1.55 26.01
N HIS A 24 31.25 -2.57 25.24
CA HIS A 24 31.63 -2.42 23.83
C HIS A 24 30.59 -1.56 23.09
N PRO A 25 31.01 -0.69 22.14
CA PRO A 25 30.05 0.09 21.36
C PRO A 25 29.06 -0.87 20.72
N ALA A 26 27.79 -0.74 21.07
CA ALA A 26 26.73 -1.53 20.46
C ALA A 26 26.78 -1.24 18.96
N ARG A 27 26.96 -2.27 18.13
CA ARG A 27 26.81 -2.10 16.68
C ARG A 27 25.40 -1.56 16.44
N PRO A 28 25.22 -0.51 15.61
CA PRO A 28 23.90 -0.03 15.27
C PRO A 28 23.10 -1.21 14.71
N ARG A 29 21.91 -1.47 15.28
CA ARG A 29 21.03 -2.50 14.73
C ARG A 29 20.58 -2.01 13.35
N PRO A 30 20.60 -2.87 12.32
CA PRO A 30 20.04 -2.49 11.03
C PRO A 30 18.56 -2.09 11.22
N PRO A 31 18.09 -1.03 10.54
CA PRO A 31 16.70 -0.59 10.67
C PRO A 31 15.76 -1.74 10.29
N ARG A 32 14.67 -1.88 11.05
CA ARG A 32 13.66 -2.91 10.79
C ARG A 32 12.84 -2.52 9.57
N VAL A 33 12.87 -3.38 8.56
CA VAL A 33 12.15 -3.20 7.32
C VAL A 33 10.66 -3.48 7.52
N CYS A 34 9.78 -2.54 7.12
CA CYS A 34 8.33 -2.69 7.19
C CYS A 34 7.72 -2.79 5.79
N TYR A 35 6.97 -3.86 5.54
CA TYR A 35 6.32 -4.12 4.26
C TYR A 35 4.92 -3.51 4.23
N TYR A 36 4.65 -2.73 3.18
CA TYR A 36 3.33 -2.17 2.89
C TYR A 36 2.89 -2.58 1.49
N HIS A 37 1.60 -2.81 1.29
CA HIS A 37 1.07 -2.99 -0.06
C HIS A 37 1.04 -1.65 -0.78
N VAL A 38 1.49 -1.63 -2.04
CA VAL A 38 1.29 -0.47 -2.91
C VAL A 38 -0.19 -0.40 -3.28
N ALA A 39 -0.80 0.76 -3.07
CA ALA A 39 -2.20 1.04 -3.33
C ALA A 39 -2.46 1.74 -4.67
N SER A 40 -1.40 2.15 -5.38
CA SER A 40 -1.48 2.75 -6.70
C SER A 40 -1.15 1.72 -7.80
N SER A 41 -1.66 1.96 -9.01
CA SER A 41 -1.22 1.23 -10.20
C SER A 41 0.24 1.58 -10.54
N ARG A 42 0.82 0.91 -11.56
CA ARG A 42 2.14 1.27 -12.10
C ARG A 42 2.21 2.66 -12.74
N TYR A 43 1.06 3.19 -13.15
CA TYR A 43 0.96 4.55 -13.71
C TYR A 43 0.75 5.59 -12.63
N VAL A 44 0.54 5.15 -11.39
CA VAL A 44 0.32 5.96 -10.18
C VAL A 44 -0.94 6.81 -10.28
N ASP A 45 -1.26 7.54 -9.21
CA ASP A 45 -2.54 8.27 -9.12
C ASP A 45 -2.56 9.52 -10.03
N ASP A 46 -1.40 10.05 -10.43
CA ASP A 46 -1.25 11.23 -11.32
C ASP A 46 -0.87 10.89 -12.77
N MET A 47 -0.82 9.61 -13.13
CA MET A 47 -0.42 9.09 -14.46
C MET A 47 1.03 9.44 -14.87
N THR A 48 1.87 9.98 -13.97
CA THR A 48 3.26 10.35 -14.30
C THR A 48 4.25 9.19 -14.22
N GLY A 49 3.87 8.11 -13.51
CA GLY A 49 4.74 6.98 -13.19
C GLY A 49 5.88 7.30 -12.21
N LYS A 50 5.86 8.44 -11.50
CA LYS A 50 6.98 8.88 -10.64
C LYS A 50 6.72 8.76 -9.14
N THR A 51 5.49 8.50 -8.73
CA THR A 51 5.10 8.42 -7.31
C THR A 51 4.74 6.99 -6.92
N ALA A 52 4.36 6.76 -5.67
CA ALA A 52 3.73 5.52 -5.24
C ALA A 52 2.80 5.83 -4.08
N THR A 53 1.61 5.25 -4.07
CA THR A 53 0.64 5.44 -2.99
C THR A 53 0.69 4.24 -2.04
N LEU A 54 0.76 4.50 -0.74
CA LEU A 54 0.63 3.49 0.31
C LEU A 54 -0.65 3.76 1.10
N HIS A 55 -1.44 2.72 1.37
CA HIS A 55 -2.51 2.79 2.36
C HIS A 55 -1.95 2.33 3.70
N VAL A 56 -1.87 3.24 4.67
CA VAL A 56 -1.27 2.97 5.99
C VAL A 56 -2.30 3.19 7.08
N VAL A 57 -2.48 2.17 7.92
CA VAL A 57 -3.33 2.24 9.11
C VAL A 57 -2.44 2.42 10.32
N ARG A 58 -2.75 3.41 11.16
CA ARG A 58 -2.03 3.58 12.44
C ARG A 58 -2.27 2.39 13.33
N VAL A 59 -1.18 1.87 13.87
CA VAL A 59 -1.21 0.81 14.89
C VAL A 59 -0.72 1.46 16.19
N PRO A 60 -1.44 1.29 17.32
CA PRO A 60 -0.95 1.75 18.62
C PRO A 60 0.47 1.22 18.87
N ASP A 61 1.38 2.11 19.28
CA ASP A 61 2.80 1.83 19.49
C ASP A 61 3.58 1.31 18.26
N GLY A 62 2.98 1.38 17.07
CA GLY A 62 3.62 0.97 15.81
C GLY A 62 4.68 1.97 15.34
N THR A 63 5.93 1.54 15.19
CA THR A 63 7.01 2.43 14.76
C THR A 63 6.83 2.94 13.32
N CYS A 64 6.60 2.02 12.37
CA CYS A 64 6.55 2.34 10.94
C CYS A 64 5.24 3.02 10.52
N SER A 65 4.09 2.55 11.02
CA SER A 65 2.80 3.11 10.66
C SER A 65 2.65 4.53 11.19
N ASN A 66 3.06 4.80 12.44
CA ASN A 66 3.04 6.16 12.96
C ASN A 66 4.05 7.05 12.23
N TYR A 67 5.27 6.57 11.95
CA TYR A 67 6.23 7.32 11.13
C TYR A 67 5.62 7.80 9.81
N LEU A 68 5.04 6.89 9.03
CA LEU A 68 4.44 7.22 7.74
C LEU A 68 3.22 8.13 7.86
N CYS A 69 2.36 7.90 8.86
CA CYS A 69 1.18 8.73 9.06
C CYS A 69 1.50 10.11 9.66
N ASP A 70 2.67 10.29 10.30
CA ASP A 70 3.15 11.56 10.84
C ASP A 70 3.98 12.37 9.81
N SER A 71 4.52 11.71 8.78
CA SER A 71 5.31 12.34 7.71
C SER A 71 4.55 13.46 7.00
N GLN A 72 5.29 14.49 6.60
CA GLN A 72 4.80 15.66 5.90
C GLN A 72 5.34 15.73 4.47
N VAL A 73 4.70 16.56 3.64
CA VAL A 73 5.18 16.81 2.28
C VAL A 73 6.59 17.42 2.33
N GLY A 74 7.51 16.78 1.61
CA GLY A 74 8.93 17.18 1.59
C GLY A 74 9.83 16.33 2.47
N ASP A 75 9.28 15.48 3.34
CA ASP A 75 10.07 14.55 4.12
C ASP A 75 10.70 13.48 3.23
N GLU A 76 11.97 13.17 3.50
CA GLU A 76 12.66 12.06 2.85
C GLU A 76 12.28 10.74 3.55
N ILE A 77 11.78 9.79 2.75
CA ILE A 77 11.40 8.46 3.22
C ILE A 77 12.30 7.43 2.54
N ALA A 78 13.00 6.64 3.36
CA ALA A 78 13.81 5.54 2.85
C ALA A 78 12.92 4.39 2.36
N LEU A 79 12.99 4.11 1.06
CA LEU A 79 12.25 3.04 0.40
C LEU A 79 13.18 1.91 -0.05
N THR A 80 12.70 0.68 0.03
CA THR A 80 13.34 -0.50 -0.56
C THR A 80 12.32 -1.31 -1.38
N GLY A 81 12.81 -2.24 -2.20
CA GLY A 81 11.95 -3.04 -3.08
C GLY A 81 11.86 -2.51 -4.52
N PRO A 82 10.81 -2.88 -5.29
CA PRO A 82 9.62 -3.62 -4.87
C PRO A 82 9.88 -5.10 -4.55
N HIS A 83 9.03 -5.69 -3.72
CA HIS A 83 9.09 -7.12 -3.39
C HIS A 83 7.77 -7.83 -3.71
N GLY A 84 7.82 -9.17 -3.76
CA GLY A 84 6.69 -10.10 -3.87
C GLY A 84 6.02 -10.20 -5.24
N THR A 85 5.73 -11.45 -5.63
CA THR A 85 5.15 -11.83 -6.92
C THR A 85 3.77 -12.46 -6.80
N ASP A 86 3.35 -12.79 -5.57
CA ASP A 86 2.13 -13.58 -5.35
C ASP A 86 0.85 -12.77 -5.60
N MET A 87 0.90 -11.47 -5.32
CA MET A 87 -0.19 -10.51 -5.55
C MET A 87 0.08 -9.70 -6.83
N LEU A 88 0.35 -10.39 -7.94
CA LEU A 88 0.40 -9.79 -9.27
C LEU A 88 -0.91 -10.07 -9.99
N LEU A 89 -1.44 -9.06 -10.67
CA LEU A 89 -2.62 -9.19 -11.51
C LEU A 89 -2.31 -10.14 -12.68
N ARG A 90 -3.18 -11.14 -12.87
CA ARG A 90 -3.02 -12.15 -13.92
C ARG A 90 -3.61 -11.63 -15.22
N GLU A 91 -2.78 -10.95 -16.00
CA GLU A 91 -3.19 -10.29 -17.27
C GLU A 91 -3.09 -11.21 -18.50
N TYR A 92 -2.73 -12.50 -18.34
CA TYR A 92 -2.50 -13.40 -19.48
C TYR A 92 -3.79 -13.79 -20.21
N ASP A 93 -4.92 -13.80 -19.49
CA ASP A 93 -6.23 -14.08 -20.04
C ASP A 93 -7.19 -12.97 -19.58
N PRO A 94 -7.63 -12.09 -20.49
CA PRO A 94 -8.49 -10.96 -20.14
C PRO A 94 -9.92 -11.38 -19.80
N THR A 95 -10.30 -12.64 -20.02
CA THR A 95 -11.66 -13.14 -19.75
C THR A 95 -11.82 -13.76 -18.37
N LEU A 96 -10.74 -13.76 -17.57
CA LEU A 96 -10.78 -14.32 -16.22
C LEU A 96 -11.60 -13.45 -15.27
N ASP A 97 -12.46 -14.11 -14.52
CA ASP A 97 -13.15 -13.50 -13.39
C ASP A 97 -12.17 -13.30 -12.23
N LEU A 98 -12.24 -12.12 -11.63
CA LEU A 98 -11.35 -11.68 -10.56
C LEU A 98 -12.14 -11.54 -9.27
N ILE A 99 -11.93 -12.45 -8.33
CA ILE A 99 -12.55 -12.38 -7.00
C ILE A 99 -11.53 -11.86 -6.00
N TRP A 100 -11.82 -10.70 -5.41
CA TRP A 100 -11.01 -10.03 -4.41
C TRP A 100 -11.70 -10.04 -3.07
N ILE A 101 -11.01 -10.49 -2.03
CA ILE A 101 -11.51 -10.52 -0.66
C ILE A 101 -10.57 -9.68 0.19
N ALA A 102 -11.06 -8.54 0.67
CA ALA A 102 -10.30 -7.58 1.45
C ALA A 102 -10.86 -7.49 2.87
N THR A 103 -10.13 -8.03 3.86
CA THR A 103 -10.51 -7.90 5.27
C THR A 103 -9.71 -6.79 5.94
N GLY A 104 -10.44 -5.75 6.38
CA GLY A 104 -9.85 -4.58 7.02
C GLY A 104 -9.20 -3.59 6.05
N THR A 105 -8.92 -2.38 6.55
CA THR A 105 -8.52 -1.22 5.75
C THR A 105 -7.15 -1.36 5.09
N ALA A 106 -6.22 -2.11 5.70
CA ALA A 106 -4.91 -2.40 5.09
C ALA A 106 -4.96 -3.46 3.97
N GLY A 107 -5.96 -4.35 3.98
CA GLY A 107 -6.09 -5.46 3.04
C GLY A 107 -6.56 -5.04 1.65
N VAL A 108 -7.18 -3.86 1.53
CA VAL A 108 -7.74 -3.36 0.26
C VAL A 108 -6.67 -2.80 -0.68
N ALA A 109 -5.52 -2.40 -0.15
CA ALA A 109 -4.46 -1.70 -0.89
C ALA A 109 -4.07 -2.37 -2.23
N PRO A 110 -3.72 -3.67 -2.29
CA PRO A 110 -3.36 -4.28 -3.57
C PRO A 110 -4.54 -4.27 -4.56
N PHE A 111 -5.77 -4.45 -4.09
CA PHE A 111 -6.95 -4.42 -4.95
C PHE A 111 -7.21 -3.02 -5.50
N ARG A 112 -6.89 -1.96 -4.74
CA ARG A 112 -6.96 -0.58 -5.26
C ARG A 112 -6.13 -0.42 -6.51
N SER A 113 -4.91 -0.94 -6.49
CA SER A 113 -4.05 -0.90 -7.67
C SER A 113 -4.64 -1.62 -8.88
N TYR A 114 -5.47 -2.65 -8.66
CA TYR A 114 -6.10 -3.44 -9.71
C TYR A 114 -7.28 -2.72 -10.32
N TRP A 115 -8.25 -2.25 -9.52
CA TRP A 115 -9.41 -1.55 -10.09
C TRP A 115 -9.00 -0.19 -10.69
N GLN A 116 -7.98 0.47 -10.14
CA GLN A 116 -7.38 1.65 -10.77
C GLN A 116 -6.87 1.32 -12.17
N ARG A 117 -6.14 0.22 -12.32
CA ARG A 117 -5.56 -0.21 -13.60
C ARG A 117 -6.61 -0.69 -14.61
N LEU A 118 -7.63 -1.39 -14.13
CA LEU A 118 -8.62 -2.05 -14.98
C LEU A 118 -9.79 -1.15 -15.36
N PHE A 119 -10.26 -0.32 -14.44
CA PHE A 119 -11.54 0.40 -14.59
C PHE A 119 -11.41 1.93 -14.55
N VAL A 120 -10.45 2.47 -13.79
CA VAL A 120 -10.33 3.93 -13.62
C VAL A 120 -9.41 4.55 -14.67
N GLN A 121 -8.25 3.95 -14.90
CA GLN A 121 -7.21 4.47 -15.77
C GLN A 121 -7.36 3.93 -17.19
N GLU A 122 -7.09 4.78 -18.18
CA GLU A 122 -7.00 4.36 -19.57
C GLU A 122 -5.70 3.59 -19.81
N THR A 123 -5.74 2.27 -19.57
CA THR A 123 -4.59 1.39 -19.72
C THR A 123 -4.86 0.28 -20.73
N PRO A 124 -3.82 -0.28 -21.38
CA PRO A 124 -3.99 -1.44 -22.27
C PRO A 124 -4.62 -2.65 -21.56
N ALA A 125 -4.39 -2.80 -20.26
CA ALA A 125 -4.97 -3.88 -19.48
C ALA A 125 -6.48 -3.67 -19.24
N GLY A 126 -6.88 -2.44 -18.90
CA GLY A 126 -8.29 -2.09 -18.75
C GLY A 126 -9.07 -2.22 -20.07
N GLN A 127 -8.50 -1.78 -21.18
CA GLN A 127 -9.10 -1.94 -22.51
C GLN A 127 -9.23 -3.41 -22.96
N ALA A 128 -8.33 -4.28 -22.47
CA ALA A 128 -8.34 -5.68 -22.83
C ALA A 128 -9.29 -6.52 -21.96
N TYR A 129 -9.49 -6.13 -20.70
CA TYR A 129 -10.24 -6.89 -19.70
C TYR A 129 -11.73 -7.05 -20.07
N LYS A 130 -12.24 -8.27 -19.92
CA LYS A 130 -13.59 -8.70 -20.34
C LYS A 130 -14.25 -9.67 -19.35
N GLY A 131 -13.57 -10.02 -18.27
CA GLY A 131 -14.14 -10.83 -17.19
C GLY A 131 -14.90 -9.97 -16.18
N GLU A 132 -15.44 -10.61 -15.15
CA GLU A 132 -16.13 -9.92 -14.04
C GLU A 132 -15.19 -9.74 -12.84
N ALA A 133 -15.25 -8.57 -12.18
CA ALA A 133 -14.45 -8.30 -10.99
C ALA A 133 -15.35 -8.12 -9.76
N TRP A 134 -15.18 -9.00 -8.76
CA TRP A 134 -16.00 -9.04 -7.56
C TRP A 134 -15.14 -8.66 -6.35
N LEU A 135 -15.50 -7.57 -5.65
CA LEU A 135 -14.82 -7.14 -4.43
C LEU A 135 -15.71 -7.38 -3.20
N PHE A 136 -15.24 -8.25 -2.30
CA PHE A 136 -15.83 -8.47 -1.00
C PHE A 136 -15.02 -7.74 0.07
N MET A 137 -15.58 -6.65 0.59
CA MET A 137 -14.95 -5.86 1.65
C MET A 137 -15.93 -5.68 2.83
N PRO A 138 -15.92 -6.58 3.82
CA PRO A 138 -16.71 -6.39 5.02
C PRO A 138 -16.20 -5.17 5.80
N SER A 139 -17.10 -4.25 6.11
CA SER A 139 -16.85 -3.14 7.03
C SER A 139 -17.73 -3.25 8.27
N PHE A 140 -17.20 -2.81 9.42
CA PHE A 140 -17.97 -2.74 10.67
C PHE A 140 -18.89 -1.52 10.74
N SER A 141 -18.57 -0.46 9.99
CA SER A 141 -19.38 0.75 9.85
C SER A 141 -19.08 1.45 8.51
N GLU A 142 -19.97 2.32 8.05
CA GLU A 142 -19.76 3.11 6.83
C GLU A 142 -18.54 4.04 6.96
N ASP A 143 -18.31 4.61 8.15
CA ASP A 143 -17.14 5.47 8.42
C ASP A 143 -15.78 4.77 8.26
N LEU A 144 -15.76 3.43 8.29
CA LEU A 144 -14.56 2.63 8.12
C LEU A 144 -14.42 2.10 6.70
N LEU A 145 -15.40 2.36 5.83
CA LEU A 145 -15.33 2.01 4.42
C LEU A 145 -14.30 2.93 3.74
N VAL A 146 -13.26 2.31 3.20
CA VAL A 146 -12.18 3.02 2.52
C VAL A 146 -12.41 2.98 1.02
N TYR A 147 -12.17 4.11 0.35
CA TYR A 147 -12.38 4.26 -1.10
C TYR A 147 -13.84 4.07 -1.55
N GLY A 148 -14.82 4.31 -0.67
CA GLY A 148 -16.25 4.17 -0.99
C GLY A 148 -16.66 4.94 -2.25
N ASP A 149 -16.34 6.23 -2.31
CA ASP A 149 -16.68 7.09 -3.45
C ASP A 149 -16.08 6.58 -4.78
N GLU A 150 -14.82 6.13 -4.73
CA GLU A 150 -14.10 5.60 -5.90
C GLU A 150 -14.73 4.29 -6.39
N LEU A 151 -15.09 3.40 -5.45
CA LEU A 151 -15.75 2.13 -5.78
C LEU A 151 -17.17 2.33 -6.31
N SER A 152 -17.93 3.27 -5.75
CA SER A 152 -19.25 3.64 -6.27
C SER A 152 -19.17 4.24 -7.67
N GLU A 153 -18.13 5.02 -7.97
CA GLU A 153 -17.91 5.52 -9.33
C GLU A 153 -17.60 4.37 -10.30
N VAL A 154 -16.74 3.43 -9.91
CA VAL A 154 -16.44 2.23 -10.71
C VAL A 154 -17.70 1.41 -10.97
N GLU A 155 -18.49 1.11 -9.93
CA GLU A 155 -19.76 0.38 -10.04
C GLU A 155 -20.75 1.09 -10.96
N SER A 156 -20.81 2.43 -10.90
CA SER A 156 -21.70 3.20 -11.78
C SER A 156 -21.31 3.15 -13.26
N LYS A 157 -20.01 3.01 -13.55
CA LYS A 157 -19.46 2.94 -14.92
C LYS A 157 -19.45 1.52 -15.48
N PHE A 158 -19.29 0.53 -14.60
CA PHE A 158 -19.18 -0.89 -14.91
C PHE A 158 -20.13 -1.67 -13.99
N PRO A 159 -21.45 -1.66 -14.28
CA PRO A 159 -22.47 -2.29 -13.43
C PRO A 159 -22.59 -3.81 -13.62
N ASP A 160 -22.00 -4.35 -14.69
CA ASP A 160 -21.94 -5.77 -15.03
C ASP A 160 -20.57 -6.34 -14.62
#